data_AF-A0A7X7F9P5-F1
#
_entry.id   AF-A0A7X7F9P5-F1
#
_cell.length_a   1.000
_cell.length_b   1.000
_cell.length_c   1.000
_cell.angle_alpha   90.00
_cell.angle_beta   90.00
_cell.angle_gamma   90.00
#
_symmetry.space_group_name_H-M   'P 1'
#
loop_
_entity.id
_entity.type
_entity.pdbx_description
1 polymer ?
#
loop_
_entity_poly.entity_id
_entity_poly.type
_entity_poly.pdbx_seq_one_letter_code
_entity_poly.pdbx_strand_id
1 'polypeptide(L)'
;MIQTANPSDRQIDAIPIRLLSGPSKAWLGLEGSVLTYRDKVWSGETCIDIPVELASFFEKKRFKGDWLIAALLSPILLLGMGGTVFGLWHLFVTNPSETVMVGCMGTAGVLGLLAFLILLGRFCVRDTTLTLHVVPEGFAITFWANGTKGIALRQLVDESMRRKALVEETIAFPMKRAVGDRIVQPWKRTAGFVFLAILPAVFTEIPWLLVVVLVPIGLHLYSACAMARAPQAYRRAATCFSKRQWHAAGEHIATCLVQFPDDLPARLAMIELKMRMDDYDGAESALAEIQNDLDVDTLQSIQHDIVIRRRIALRKSDTFSPRARD
;
A
#
# COMPACT_ATOMS: atom_id res chain seq x y z
N MET A 1 -9.47 -15.70 -39.10
CA MET A 1 -10.41 -16.20 -38.07
C MET A 1 -9.61 -16.48 -36.81
N ILE A 2 -9.50 -15.48 -35.95
CA ILE A 2 -8.87 -15.64 -34.64
C ILE A 2 -10.01 -16.05 -33.71
N GLN A 3 -9.99 -17.31 -33.26
CA GLN A 3 -10.92 -17.79 -32.25
C GLN A 3 -10.76 -16.91 -31.00
N THR A 4 -11.81 -16.16 -30.68
CA THR A 4 -11.98 -15.51 -29.38
C THR A 4 -12.11 -16.61 -28.34
N ALA A 5 -11.01 -16.90 -27.65
CA ALA A 5 -11.03 -17.81 -26.51
C ALA A 5 -12.03 -17.28 -25.47
N ASN A 6 -12.97 -18.14 -25.10
CA ASN A 6 -14.00 -17.89 -24.11
C ASN A 6 -13.31 -17.54 -22.77
N PRO A 7 -13.64 -16.42 -22.09
CA PRO A 7 -12.98 -16.01 -20.84
C PRO A 7 -13.17 -17.00 -19.67
N SER A 8 -14.00 -18.03 -19.86
CA SER A 8 -14.25 -19.10 -18.90
C SER A 8 -13.19 -20.22 -18.85
N ASP A 9 -12.29 -20.31 -19.84
CA ASP A 9 -11.33 -21.43 -19.95
C ASP A 9 -9.89 -21.09 -19.52
N ARG A 10 -9.64 -19.88 -19.03
CA ARG A 10 -8.36 -19.59 -18.37
C ARG A 10 -8.45 -20.08 -16.93
N GLN A 11 -8.00 -21.31 -16.70
CA GLN A 11 -7.62 -21.81 -15.38
C GLN A 11 -6.44 -20.99 -14.86
N ILE A 12 -6.75 -19.81 -14.33
CA ILE A 12 -5.87 -19.06 -13.46
C ILE A 12 -5.94 -19.79 -12.11
N ASP A 13 -4.80 -20.00 -11.45
CA ASP A 13 -4.74 -20.43 -10.04
C ASP A 13 -5.34 -19.32 -9.16
N ALA A 14 -6.67 -19.20 -9.22
CA ALA A 14 -7.43 -18.14 -8.61
C ALA A 14 -7.82 -18.58 -7.21
N ILE A 15 -7.22 -17.95 -6.22
CA ILE A 15 -7.44 -18.29 -4.81
C ILE A 15 -8.79 -17.70 -4.39
N PRO A 16 -9.74 -18.52 -3.91
CA PRO A 16 -11.00 -18.01 -3.41
C PRO A 16 -10.78 -17.22 -2.12
N ILE A 17 -11.13 -15.94 -2.15
CA ILE A 17 -11.01 -15.03 -1.01
C ILE A 17 -12.38 -14.79 -0.37
N ARG A 18 -12.37 -14.59 0.95
CA ARG A 18 -13.55 -14.23 1.72
C ARG A 18 -13.47 -12.77 2.11
N LEU A 19 -14.25 -11.93 1.44
CA LEU A 19 -14.35 -10.50 1.72
C LEU A 19 -14.88 -10.25 3.14
N LEU A 20 -14.36 -9.21 3.79
CA LEU A 20 -14.90 -8.68 5.06
C LEU A 20 -16.20 -7.90 4.85
N SER A 21 -16.32 -7.23 3.71
CA SER A 21 -17.49 -6.48 3.26
C SER A 21 -17.66 -6.72 1.76
N GLY A 22 -18.82 -7.24 1.32
CA GLY A 22 -19.10 -7.45 -0.10
C GLY A 22 -19.70 -8.82 -0.45
N PRO A 23 -19.75 -9.17 -1.76
CA PRO A 23 -20.40 -10.37 -2.27
C PRO A 23 -19.80 -11.68 -1.75
N SER A 24 -20.59 -12.76 -1.82
CA SER A 24 -20.30 -14.05 -1.19
C SER A 24 -19.15 -14.84 -1.82
N LYS A 25 -18.73 -14.50 -3.04
CA LYS A 25 -17.66 -15.19 -3.78
C LYS A 25 -16.77 -14.18 -4.50
N ALA A 26 -15.50 -14.16 -4.12
CA ALA A 26 -14.46 -13.39 -4.77
C ALA A 26 -13.20 -14.25 -4.91
N TRP A 27 -12.35 -13.91 -5.88
CA TRP A 27 -11.11 -14.61 -6.20
C TRP A 27 -9.99 -13.63 -6.48
N LEU A 28 -8.78 -14.04 -6.14
CA LEU A 28 -7.56 -13.30 -6.43
C LEU A 28 -6.61 -14.23 -7.21
N GLY A 29 -6.14 -13.77 -8.36
CA GLY A 29 -5.17 -14.48 -9.19
C GLY A 29 -3.99 -13.57 -9.52
N LEU A 30 -2.85 -14.17 -9.86
CA LEU A 30 -1.66 -13.44 -10.30
C LEU A 30 -1.18 -13.99 -11.63
N GLU A 31 -1.35 -13.22 -12.70
CA GLU A 31 -0.90 -13.55 -14.06
C GLU A 31 0.26 -12.62 -14.43
N GLY A 32 1.49 -13.15 -14.44
CA GLY A 32 2.69 -12.33 -14.65
C GLY A 32 2.79 -11.19 -13.63
N SER A 33 2.83 -9.94 -14.11
CA SER A 33 2.87 -8.73 -13.26
C SER A 33 1.49 -8.10 -13.01
N VAL A 34 0.40 -8.83 -13.28
CA VAL A 34 -0.98 -8.35 -13.13
C VAL A 34 -1.69 -9.21 -12.08
N LEU A 35 -2.18 -8.55 -11.03
CA LEU A 35 -3.04 -9.12 -10.01
C LEU A 35 -4.50 -8.97 -10.46
N THR A 36 -5.17 -10.08 -10.75
CA THR A 36 -6.57 -10.09 -11.17
C THR A 36 -7.47 -10.34 -9.96
N TYR A 37 -8.34 -9.38 -9.66
CA TYR A 37 -9.43 -9.52 -8.69
C TYR A 37 -10.73 -9.81 -9.45
N ARG A 38 -11.45 -10.86 -9.06
CA ARG A 38 -12.78 -11.19 -9.59
C ARG A 38 -13.78 -11.26 -8.46
N ASP A 39 -14.94 -10.64 -8.63
CA ASP A 39 -16.09 -10.91 -7.78
C ASP A 39 -17.34 -11.26 -8.59
N LYS A 40 -18.17 -12.12 -8.00
CA LYS A 40 -19.43 -12.52 -8.59
C LYS A 40 -20.56 -11.87 -7.80
N VAL A 41 -21.17 -10.87 -8.40
CA VAL A 41 -22.39 -10.22 -7.89
C VAL A 41 -23.58 -10.88 -8.58
N TRP A 42 -24.77 -10.78 -7.97
CA TRP A 42 -25.99 -11.35 -8.55
C TRP A 42 -26.34 -10.78 -9.93
N SER A 43 -25.86 -9.57 -10.22
CA SER A 43 -26.04 -8.83 -11.47
C SER A 43 -24.96 -9.07 -12.53
N GLY A 44 -23.90 -9.84 -12.24
CA GLY A 44 -22.78 -10.06 -13.15
C GLY A 44 -21.45 -10.37 -12.46
N GLU A 45 -20.43 -10.66 -13.25
CA GLU A 45 -19.06 -10.85 -12.78
C GLU A 45 -18.27 -9.57 -13.02
N THR A 46 -17.66 -9.01 -11.97
CA THR A 46 -16.72 -7.90 -12.11
C THR A 46 -15.29 -8.43 -12.04
N CYS A 47 -14.46 -7.97 -12.97
CA CYS A 47 -13.05 -8.35 -13.07
C CYS A 47 -12.22 -7.07 -13.10
N ILE A 48 -11.29 -6.95 -12.16
CA ILE A 48 -10.38 -5.81 -12.04
C ILE A 48 -8.96 -6.34 -12.16
N ASP A 49 -8.25 -5.90 -13.19
CA ASP A 49 -6.85 -6.22 -13.40
C ASP A 49 -5.98 -5.11 -12.80
N ILE A 50 -5.18 -5.44 -11.79
CA ILE A 50 -4.40 -4.52 -10.97
C ILE A 50 -2.91 -4.79 -11.21
N PRO A 51 -2.15 -3.87 -11.81
CA PRO A 51 -0.70 -4.02 -11.91
C PRO A 51 -0.04 -4.13 -10.53
N VAL A 52 0.89 -5.07 -10.33
CA VAL A 52 1.55 -5.28 -9.02
C VAL A 52 2.31 -4.05 -8.52
N GLU A 53 2.76 -3.19 -9.42
CA GLU A 53 3.41 -1.90 -9.12
C GLU A 53 2.50 -0.96 -8.32
N LEU A 54 1.18 -1.00 -8.59
CA LEU A 54 0.16 -0.16 -7.98
C LEU A 54 -0.47 -0.78 -6.73
N ALA A 55 -0.19 -2.06 -6.49
CA ALA A 55 -0.70 -2.82 -5.35
C ALA A 55 0.19 -2.66 -4.11
N SER A 56 -0.45 -2.57 -2.95
CA SER A 56 0.20 -2.63 -1.63
C SER A 56 -0.65 -3.48 -0.70
N PHE A 57 0.01 -4.30 0.12
CA PHE A 57 -0.68 -5.23 1.03
C PHE A 57 -0.37 -4.89 2.48
N PHE A 58 -1.39 -4.91 3.33
CA PHE A 58 -1.28 -4.67 4.77
C PHE A 58 -1.93 -5.80 5.55
N GLU A 59 -1.20 -6.36 6.52
CA GLU A 59 -1.72 -7.40 7.42
C GLU A 59 -2.20 -6.78 8.75
N LYS A 60 -3.41 -7.13 9.17
CA LYS A 60 -3.95 -6.76 10.48
C LYS A 60 -4.49 -7.99 11.19
N LYS A 61 -4.07 -8.20 12.45
CA LYS A 61 -4.59 -9.27 13.31
C LYS A 61 -5.75 -8.75 14.13
N ARG A 62 -6.87 -9.48 14.17
CA ARG A 62 -8.08 -9.11 14.93
C ARG A 62 -8.54 -10.26 15.82
N PHE A 63 -9.12 -9.91 16.97
CA PHE A 63 -9.85 -10.85 17.82
C PHE A 63 -11.31 -10.92 17.36
N LYS A 64 -11.92 -12.10 17.44
CA LYS A 64 -13.36 -12.29 17.20
C LYS A 64 -14.13 -12.07 18.50
N GLY A 65 -14.78 -10.90 18.63
CA GLY A 65 -15.59 -10.57 19.81
C GLY A 65 -16.71 -11.59 20.09
N ASP A 66 -17.27 -12.20 19.04
CA ASP A 66 -18.37 -13.18 19.16
C ASP A 66 -18.00 -14.41 20.00
N TRP A 67 -16.74 -14.88 19.93
CA TRP A 67 -16.28 -16.01 20.75
C TRP A 67 -16.11 -15.64 22.22
N LEU A 68 -15.75 -14.38 22.51
CA LEU A 68 -15.68 -13.90 23.89
C LEU A 68 -17.07 -13.80 24.51
N ILE A 69 -18.04 -13.28 23.75
CA ILE A 69 -19.44 -13.19 24.18
C ILE A 69 -20.00 -14.61 24.41
N ALA A 70 -19.77 -15.54 23.48
CA ALA A 70 -20.18 -16.93 23.63
C ALA A 70 -19.49 -17.63 24.82
N ALA A 71 -18.20 -17.37 25.05
CA ALA A 71 -17.49 -17.88 26.21
C ALA A 71 -18.12 -17.37 27.51
N LEU A 72 -18.34 -16.07 27.65
CA LEU A 72 -18.93 -15.48 28.86
C LEU A 72 -20.36 -15.96 29.13
N LEU A 73 -21.12 -16.26 28.09
CA LEU A 73 -22.49 -16.75 28.20
C LEU A 73 -22.59 -18.24 28.55
N SER A 74 -21.59 -19.07 28.21
CA SER A 74 -21.66 -20.52 28.39
C SER A 74 -21.86 -21.00 29.84
N PRO A 75 -21.20 -20.43 30.88
CA PRO A 75 -21.42 -20.85 32.27
C PRO A 75 -22.82 -20.47 32.74
N ILE A 76 -23.30 -19.28 32.34
CA ILE A 76 -24.60 -18.74 32.75
C ILE A 76 -25.73 -19.57 32.12
N LEU A 77 -25.62 -19.89 30.83
CA LEU A 77 -26.62 -20.69 30.12
C LEU A 77 -26.69 -22.13 30.65
N LEU A 78 -25.55 -22.77 30.91
CA LEU A 78 -25.53 -24.17 31.39
C LEU A 78 -25.99 -24.29 32.85
N LEU A 79 -25.65 -23.32 33.71
CA LEU A 79 -26.20 -23.25 35.06
C LEU A 79 -27.69 -22.92 35.06
N GLY A 80 -28.14 -22.01 34.20
CA GLY A 80 -29.55 -21.67 34.03
C GLY A 80 -30.40 -22.83 33.48
N MET A 81 -29.89 -23.57 32.50
CA MET A 81 -30.52 -24.80 32.01
C MET A 81 -30.54 -25.89 33.08
N GLY A 82 -29.45 -26.07 33.83
CA GLY A 82 -29.40 -27.01 34.96
C GLY A 82 -30.45 -26.68 36.03
N GLY A 83 -30.58 -25.40 36.39
CA GLY A 83 -31.58 -24.93 37.35
C GLY A 83 -33.02 -25.06 36.86
N THR A 84 -33.30 -24.79 35.59
CA THR A 84 -34.64 -24.91 35.01
C THR A 84 -35.09 -26.36 34.86
N VAL A 85 -34.22 -27.26 34.43
CA VAL A 85 -34.49 -28.71 34.40
C VAL A 85 -34.79 -29.24 35.80
N PHE A 86 -34.06 -28.75 36.81
CA PHE A 86 -34.30 -29.15 38.21
C PHE A 86 -35.59 -28.55 38.79
N GLY A 87 -35.90 -27.29 38.46
CA GLY A 87 -37.16 -26.66 38.81
C GLY A 87 -38.37 -27.40 38.21
N LEU A 88 -38.24 -27.86 36.96
CA LEU A 88 -39.23 -28.74 36.32
C LEU A 88 -39.31 -30.11 37.01
N TRP A 89 -38.18 -30.71 37.39
CA TRP A 89 -38.14 -31.98 38.10
C TRP A 89 -38.88 -31.93 39.45
N HIS A 90 -38.73 -30.83 40.19
CA HIS A 90 -39.41 -30.59 41.47
C HIS A 90 -40.94 -30.51 41.35
N LEU A 91 -41.47 -30.22 40.16
CA LEU A 91 -42.92 -30.26 39.90
C LEU A 91 -43.46 -31.70 39.77
N PHE A 92 -42.60 -32.67 39.47
CA PHE A 92 -43.00 -34.07 39.22
C PHE A 92 -42.54 -35.05 40.31
N VAL A 93 -41.55 -34.69 41.13
CA VAL A 93 -40.99 -35.54 42.20
C VAL A 93 -40.97 -34.79 43.53
N THR A 94 -41.66 -35.34 44.54
CA THR A 94 -41.92 -34.69 45.84
C THR A 94 -40.74 -34.64 46.81
N ASN A 95 -39.74 -35.52 46.67
CA ASN A 95 -38.53 -35.54 47.51
C ASN A 95 -37.29 -35.92 46.69
N PRO A 96 -36.72 -34.99 45.89
CA PRO A 96 -35.43 -35.23 45.24
C PRO A 96 -34.31 -35.28 46.28
N SER A 97 -33.39 -36.24 46.13
CA SER A 97 -32.18 -36.34 46.96
C SER A 97 -31.29 -35.10 46.74
N GLU A 98 -30.91 -34.42 47.83
CA GLU A 98 -29.95 -33.29 47.79
C GLU A 98 -28.62 -33.69 47.16
N THR A 99 -28.19 -34.94 47.34
CA THR A 99 -26.97 -35.50 46.75
C THR A 99 -27.05 -35.56 45.22
N VAL A 100 -28.21 -35.91 44.67
CA VAL A 100 -28.45 -35.91 43.21
C VAL A 100 -28.48 -34.48 42.67
N MET A 101 -29.10 -33.55 43.41
CA MET A 101 -29.14 -32.13 43.04
C MET A 101 -27.73 -31.52 42.95
N VAL A 102 -26.94 -31.71 44.00
CA VAL A 102 -25.55 -31.22 44.07
C VAL A 102 -24.70 -31.88 42.98
N GLY A 103 -24.89 -33.18 42.71
CA GLY A 103 -24.23 -33.89 41.62
C GLY A 103 -24.57 -33.32 40.23
N CYS A 104 -25.84 -33.04 39.96
CA CYS A 104 -26.30 -32.48 38.68
C CYS A 104 -25.86 -31.03 38.48
N MET A 105 -25.94 -30.18 39.50
CA MET A 105 -25.45 -28.80 39.41
C MET A 105 -23.93 -28.75 39.32
N GLY A 106 -23.22 -29.62 40.04
CA GLY A 106 -21.77 -29.75 39.95
C GLY A 106 -21.31 -30.18 38.56
N THR A 107 -21.96 -31.18 37.96
CA THR A 107 -21.66 -31.62 36.59
C THR A 107 -21.99 -30.55 35.54
N ALA A 108 -23.12 -29.84 35.67
CA ALA A 108 -23.46 -28.72 34.79
C ALA A 108 -22.45 -27.56 34.90
N GLY A 109 -21.98 -27.25 36.12
CA GLY A 109 -20.93 -26.26 36.35
C GLY A 109 -19.59 -26.65 35.74
N VAL A 110 -19.17 -27.90 35.88
CA VAL A 110 -17.93 -28.43 35.27
C VAL A 110 -18.02 -28.39 33.74
N LEU A 111 -19.15 -28.80 33.15
CA LEU A 111 -19.38 -28.71 31.71
C LEU A 111 -19.40 -27.27 31.21
N GLY A 112 -20.00 -26.35 31.98
CA GLY A 112 -20.00 -24.91 31.69
C GLY A 112 -18.60 -24.30 31.71
N LEU A 113 -17.77 -24.70 32.67
CA LEU A 113 -16.37 -24.28 32.77
C LEU A 113 -15.53 -24.85 31.63
N LEU A 114 -15.74 -26.12 31.26
CA LEU A 114 -15.08 -26.75 30.11
C LEU A 114 -15.43 -26.03 28.80
N ALA A 115 -16.72 -25.74 28.58
CA ALA A 115 -17.17 -24.96 27.43
C ALA A 115 -16.56 -23.56 27.42
N PHE A 116 -16.50 -22.89 28.57
CA PHE A 116 -15.85 -21.59 28.72
C PHE A 116 -14.37 -21.64 28.31
N LEU A 117 -13.60 -22.59 28.84
CA LEU A 117 -12.17 -22.74 28.54
C LEU A 117 -11.92 -23.04 27.06
N ILE A 118 -12.75 -23.86 26.42
CA ILE A 118 -12.65 -24.17 24.99
C ILE A 118 -12.94 -22.93 24.14
N LEU A 119 -14.00 -22.19 24.47
CA LEU A 119 -14.38 -20.97 23.74
C LEU A 119 -13.37 -19.84 23.97
N LEU A 120 -12.81 -19.73 25.18
CA LEU A 120 -11.74 -18.81 25.52
C LEU A 120 -10.45 -19.14 24.76
N GLY A 121 -10.09 -20.42 24.67
CA GLY A 121 -8.98 -20.89 23.84
C GLY A 121 -9.16 -20.51 22.37
N ARG A 122 -10.39 -20.64 21.84
CA ARG A 122 -10.74 -20.19 20.49
C ARG A 122 -10.71 -18.67 20.31
N PHE A 123 -11.09 -17.90 21.32
CA PHE A 123 -10.98 -16.43 21.30
C PHE A 123 -9.52 -15.98 21.20
N CYS A 124 -8.60 -16.67 21.90
CA CYS A 124 -7.16 -16.38 21.85
C CYS A 124 -6.55 -16.65 20.47
N VAL A 125 -7.21 -17.45 19.61
CA VAL A 125 -6.81 -17.63 18.21
C VAL A 125 -7.12 -16.35 17.43
N ARG A 126 -6.07 -15.59 17.13
CA ARG A 126 -6.18 -14.36 16.35
C ARG A 126 -6.51 -14.70 14.90
N ASP A 127 -7.52 -14.03 14.35
CA ASP A 127 -7.74 -14.06 12.92
C ASP A 127 -6.85 -13.03 12.23
N THR A 128 -6.26 -13.43 11.11
CA THR A 128 -5.50 -12.57 10.23
C THR A 128 -6.41 -12.01 9.14
N THR A 129 -6.35 -10.70 8.94
CA THR A 129 -7.01 -9.97 7.84
C THR A 129 -5.94 -9.35 6.97
N LEU A 130 -6.13 -9.39 5.66
CA LEU A 130 -5.22 -8.81 4.69
C LEU A 130 -5.99 -7.74 3.89
N THR A 131 -5.38 -6.58 3.73
CA THR A 131 -5.95 -5.45 2.99
C THR A 131 -5.10 -5.18 1.77
N LEU A 132 -5.69 -5.29 0.58
CA LEU A 132 -5.12 -4.84 -0.68
C LEU A 132 -5.49 -3.37 -0.88
N HIS A 133 -4.50 -2.50 -0.95
CA HIS A 133 -4.63 -1.09 -1.29
C HIS A 133 -4.10 -0.83 -2.70
N VAL A 134 -4.90 -0.17 -3.53
CA VAL A 134 -4.57 0.20 -4.91
C VAL A 134 -4.38 1.72 -5.00
N VAL A 135 -3.19 2.15 -5.43
CA VAL A 135 -2.82 3.56 -5.62
C VAL A 135 -2.95 3.89 -7.12
N PRO A 136 -3.49 5.08 -7.51
CA PRO A 136 -3.73 6.28 -6.70
C PRO A 136 -5.12 6.45 -6.11
N GLU A 137 -6.10 5.61 -6.48
CA GLU A 137 -7.52 5.89 -6.19
C GLU A 137 -7.96 5.57 -4.75
N GLY A 138 -7.07 4.99 -3.93
CA GLY A 138 -7.37 4.70 -2.52
C GLY A 138 -8.34 3.53 -2.34
N PHE A 139 -8.61 2.77 -3.39
CA PHE A 139 -9.44 1.57 -3.34
C PHE A 139 -8.79 0.53 -2.42
N ALA A 140 -9.56 0.01 -1.47
CA ALA A 140 -9.10 -0.92 -0.44
C ALA A 140 -10.02 -2.14 -0.36
N ILE A 141 -9.50 -3.31 -0.71
CA ILE A 141 -10.21 -4.59 -0.56
C ILE A 141 -9.69 -5.27 0.70
N THR A 142 -10.58 -5.58 1.65
CA THR A 142 -10.24 -6.28 2.89
C THR A 142 -10.78 -7.71 2.87
N PHE A 143 -9.93 -8.69 3.14
CA PHE A 143 -10.31 -10.11 3.15
C PHE A 143 -9.65 -10.90 4.29
N TRP A 144 -10.26 -12.03 4.65
CA TRP A 144 -9.77 -12.93 5.69
C TRP A 144 -8.64 -13.83 5.16
N ALA A 145 -7.61 -14.04 5.99
CA ALA A 145 -6.40 -14.79 5.64
C ALA A 145 -6.08 -15.89 6.67
N ASN A 146 -7.00 -16.82 6.91
CA ASN A 146 -6.83 -17.91 7.91
C ASN A 146 -6.95 -19.31 7.33
N GLY A 147 -6.35 -20.28 8.01
CA GLY A 147 -6.36 -21.70 7.64
C GLY A 147 -5.55 -21.99 6.37
N THR A 148 -5.93 -23.04 5.65
CA THR A 148 -5.25 -23.47 4.40
C THR A 148 -5.29 -22.40 3.31
N LYS A 149 -6.41 -21.68 3.19
CA LYS A 149 -6.56 -20.56 2.25
C LYS A 149 -5.64 -19.37 2.58
N GLY A 150 -5.39 -19.13 3.87
CA GLY A 150 -4.46 -18.08 4.33
C GLY A 150 -3.02 -18.34 3.90
N ILE A 151 -2.60 -19.61 3.84
CA ILE A 151 -1.23 -19.97 3.39
C ILE A 151 -1.07 -19.68 1.90
N ALA A 152 -2.00 -20.14 1.07
CA ALA A 152 -1.98 -19.88 -0.38
C ALA A 152 -2.03 -18.37 -0.67
N LEU A 153 -2.86 -17.64 0.06
CA LEU A 153 -2.98 -16.18 -0.06
C LEU A 153 -1.67 -15.46 0.31
N ARG A 154 -0.98 -15.91 1.38
CA ARG A 154 0.32 -15.36 1.76
C ARG A 154 1.38 -15.63 0.68
N GLN A 155 1.41 -16.85 0.13
CA GLN A 155 2.32 -17.16 -0.98
C GLN A 155 2.08 -16.26 -2.19
N LEU A 156 0.81 -16.00 -2.53
CA LEU A 156 0.46 -15.09 -3.63
C LEU A 156 0.90 -13.65 -3.32
N VAL A 157 0.70 -13.17 -2.09
CA VAL A 157 1.18 -11.84 -1.66
C VAL A 157 2.69 -11.76 -1.73
N ASP A 158 3.41 -12.75 -1.21
CA ASP A 158 4.87 -12.81 -1.24
C ASP A 158 5.40 -12.82 -2.68
N GLU A 159 4.77 -13.60 -3.56
CA GLU A 159 5.11 -13.65 -4.98
C GLU A 159 4.79 -12.32 -5.69
N SER A 160 3.68 -11.66 -5.35
CA SER A 160 3.34 -10.34 -5.90
C SER A 160 4.34 -9.26 -5.46
N MET A 161 4.79 -9.30 -4.19
CA MET A 161 5.81 -8.38 -3.67
C MET A 161 7.17 -8.66 -4.28
N ARG A 162 7.52 -9.93 -4.50
CA ARG A 162 8.73 -10.34 -5.21
C ARG A 162 8.72 -9.85 -6.66
N ARG A 163 7.60 -10.03 -7.37
CA ARG A 163 7.45 -9.53 -8.75
C ARG A 163 7.47 -8.02 -8.80
N LYS A 164 6.88 -7.33 -7.82
CA LYS A 164 7.00 -5.89 -7.68
C LYS A 164 8.45 -5.45 -7.51
N ALA A 165 9.21 -6.11 -6.63
CA ALA A 165 10.63 -5.83 -6.44
C ALA A 165 11.45 -6.11 -7.71
N LEU A 166 11.20 -7.22 -8.41
CA LEU A 166 11.87 -7.53 -9.68
C LEU A 166 11.51 -6.52 -10.78
N VAL A 167 10.27 -6.07 -10.82
CA VAL A 167 9.84 -5.02 -11.73
C VAL A 167 10.56 -3.72 -11.36
N GLU A 168 10.59 -3.32 -10.08
CA GLU A 168 11.34 -2.15 -9.59
C GLU A 168 12.87 -2.24 -9.83
N GLU A 169 13.47 -3.43 -9.76
CA GLU A 169 14.90 -3.71 -10.00
C GLU A 169 15.25 -3.79 -11.49
N THR A 170 14.41 -4.40 -12.33
CA THR A 170 14.56 -4.32 -13.79
C THR A 170 14.23 -2.92 -14.32
N ILE A 171 13.59 -2.12 -13.47
CA ILE A 171 13.34 -0.69 -13.64
C ILE A 171 14.51 0.19 -13.14
N ALA A 172 15.68 -0.41 -12.85
CA ALA A 172 16.84 0.28 -12.26
C ALA A 172 17.33 1.48 -13.08
N PHE A 173 16.77 2.65 -12.82
CA PHE A 173 17.30 3.70 -11.95
C PHE A 173 16.34 4.87 -12.13
N PRO A 174 15.15 4.87 -11.49
CA PRO A 174 14.39 6.10 -11.43
C PRO A 174 15.26 7.12 -10.71
N MET A 175 15.40 8.33 -11.23
CA MET A 175 16.08 9.40 -10.51
C MET A 175 15.42 9.50 -9.13
N LYS A 176 16.05 8.93 -8.10
CA LYS A 176 15.49 8.78 -6.73
C LYS A 176 15.04 10.12 -6.12
N ARG A 177 15.42 11.23 -6.76
CA ARG A 177 15.03 12.60 -6.49
C ARG A 177 14.99 13.31 -7.84
N ALA A 178 13.81 13.68 -8.31
CA ALA A 178 13.67 14.54 -9.49
C ALA A 178 14.58 15.76 -9.31
N VAL A 179 15.18 16.27 -10.39
CA VAL A 179 16.06 17.46 -10.31
C VAL A 179 15.32 18.63 -9.61
N GLY A 180 14.00 18.73 -9.78
CA GLY A 180 13.12 19.66 -9.06
C GLY A 180 13.01 19.45 -7.53
N ASP A 181 13.13 18.21 -7.05
CA ASP A 181 13.05 17.89 -5.61
C ASP A 181 14.34 18.28 -4.85
N ARG A 182 15.48 18.39 -5.54
CA ARG A 182 16.73 18.89 -4.92
C ARG A 182 16.69 20.40 -4.65
N ILE A 183 15.82 21.13 -5.35
CA ILE A 183 15.74 22.58 -5.30
C ILE A 183 15.05 23.06 -4.00
N VAL A 184 14.19 22.21 -3.42
CA VAL A 184 13.49 22.49 -2.17
C VAL A 184 13.83 21.42 -1.16
N GLN A 185 15.06 21.43 -0.62
CA GLN A 185 15.30 20.68 0.60
C GLN A 185 14.49 21.33 1.73
N PRO A 186 13.49 20.65 2.30
CA PRO A 186 12.63 21.27 3.30
C PRO A 186 13.46 21.49 4.57
N TRP A 187 13.57 22.75 5.02
CA TRP A 187 14.27 23.14 6.25
C TRP A 187 13.91 22.25 7.46
N LYS A 188 12.68 21.71 7.47
CA LYS A 188 12.18 20.78 8.49
C LYS A 188 12.99 19.49 8.57
N ARG A 189 13.46 18.93 7.44
CA ARG A 189 14.31 17.73 7.43
C ARG A 189 15.70 18.06 7.95
N THR A 190 16.26 19.20 7.56
CA THR A 190 17.56 19.69 8.08
C THR A 190 17.51 19.88 9.58
N ALA A 191 16.48 20.57 10.08
CA ALA A 191 16.28 20.78 11.51
C ALA A 191 16.16 19.44 12.26
N GLY A 192 15.44 18.47 11.68
CA GLY A 192 15.36 17.12 12.24
C GLY A 192 16.70 16.38 12.27
N PHE A 193 17.48 16.42 11.19
CA PHE A 193 18.82 15.82 11.14
C PHE A 193 19.80 16.49 12.12
N VAL A 194 19.78 17.82 12.19
CA VAL A 194 20.57 18.62 13.12
C VAL A 194 20.21 18.24 14.55
N PHE A 195 18.93 18.15 14.89
CA PHE A 195 18.45 17.74 16.21
C PHE A 195 18.88 16.30 16.57
N LEU A 196 18.72 15.35 15.64
CA LEU A 196 19.10 13.95 15.81
C LEU A 196 20.60 13.73 15.96
N ALA A 197 21.45 14.62 15.43
CA ALA A 197 22.89 14.53 15.54
C ALA A 197 23.45 15.30 16.75
N ILE A 198 22.76 16.35 17.23
CA ILE A 198 23.10 17.04 18.48
C ILE A 198 22.84 16.16 19.70
N LEU A 199 21.73 15.41 19.73
CA LEU A 199 21.36 14.54 20.87
C LEU A 199 22.48 13.55 21.25
N PRO A 200 23.00 12.71 20.33
CA PRO A 200 24.11 11.81 20.61
C PRO A 200 25.39 12.56 21.00
N ALA A 201 25.67 13.72 20.40
CA ALA A 201 26.86 14.52 20.72
C ALA A 201 26.84 15.00 22.18
N VAL A 202 25.67 15.40 22.69
CA VAL A 202 25.47 15.81 24.08
C VAL A 202 25.55 14.60 25.03
N PHE A 203 24.96 13.46 24.67
CA PHE A 203 24.97 12.26 25.52
C PHE A 203 26.30 11.51 25.57
N THR A 204 27.09 11.55 24.50
CA THR A 204 28.36 10.81 24.39
C THR A 204 29.59 11.68 24.68
N GLU A 205 29.41 12.99 24.86
CA GLU A 205 30.48 13.98 25.07
C GLU A 205 31.55 13.99 23.97
N ILE A 206 31.24 13.48 22.76
CA ILE A 206 32.17 13.47 21.63
C ILE A 206 31.95 14.75 20.80
N PRO A 207 32.83 15.76 20.87
CA PRO A 207 32.64 17.05 20.19
C PRO A 207 32.67 16.94 18.66
N TRP A 208 33.33 15.92 18.12
CA TRP A 208 33.42 15.67 16.67
C TRP A 208 32.08 15.38 16.01
N LEU A 209 31.08 14.88 16.76
CA LEU A 209 29.73 14.65 16.23
C LEU A 209 29.04 15.96 15.84
N LEU A 210 29.41 17.10 16.44
CA LEU A 210 28.91 18.41 16.04
C LEU A 210 29.46 18.87 14.68
N VAL A 211 30.63 18.39 14.27
CA VAL A 211 31.18 18.69 12.94
C VAL A 211 30.35 18.00 11.84
N VAL A 212 29.81 16.81 12.12
CA VAL A 212 28.92 16.09 11.19
C VAL A 212 27.63 16.87 10.94
N VAL A 213 27.15 17.64 11.94
CA VAL A 213 25.97 18.52 11.83
C VAL A 213 26.20 19.68 10.85
N LEU A 214 27.44 20.15 10.72
CA LEU A 214 27.78 21.24 9.81
C LEU A 214 27.69 20.85 8.34
N VAL A 215 27.84 19.57 8.01
CA VAL A 215 27.74 19.07 6.62
C VAL A 215 26.37 19.32 6.00
N PRO A 216 25.23 18.89 6.58
CA PRO A 216 23.92 19.17 6.01
C PRO A 216 23.60 20.67 6.01
N ILE A 217 24.03 21.42 7.05
CA ILE A 217 23.84 22.88 7.11
C ILE A 217 24.59 23.59 5.97
N GLY A 218 25.85 23.22 5.75
CA GLY A 218 26.68 23.74 4.67
C GLY A 218 26.12 23.42 3.29
N LEU A 219 25.63 22.19 3.09
CA LEU A 219 24.98 21.78 1.84
C LEU A 219 23.71 22.62 1.57
N HIS A 220 22.94 22.92 2.61
CA HIS A 220 21.77 23.78 2.53
C HIS A 220 22.12 25.22 2.17
N LEU A 221 23.09 25.82 2.86
CA LEU A 221 23.57 27.17 2.56
C LEU A 221 24.10 27.26 1.12
N TYR A 222 24.87 26.26 0.68
CA TYR A 222 25.33 26.16 -0.68
C TYR A 222 24.17 26.15 -1.68
N SER A 223 23.16 25.29 -1.46
CA SER A 223 21.98 25.22 -2.33
C SER A 223 21.17 26.51 -2.35
N ALA A 224 21.02 27.19 -1.20
CA ALA A 224 20.32 28.46 -1.10
C ALA A 224 21.07 29.58 -1.83
N CYS A 225 22.40 29.64 -1.69
CA CYS A 225 23.24 30.59 -2.43
C CYS A 225 23.23 30.31 -3.94
N ALA A 226 23.29 29.03 -4.35
CA ALA A 226 23.17 28.65 -5.76
C ALA A 226 21.82 29.10 -6.34
N MET A 227 20.73 28.90 -5.60
CA MET A 227 19.39 29.33 -6.02
C MET A 227 19.24 30.85 -6.05
N ALA A 228 19.87 31.57 -5.11
CA ALA A 228 19.87 33.04 -5.12
C ALA A 228 20.58 33.62 -6.36
N ARG A 229 21.59 32.91 -6.87
CA ARG A 229 22.31 33.26 -8.11
C ARG A 229 21.60 32.80 -9.39
N ALA A 230 20.59 31.92 -9.29
CA ALA A 230 19.85 31.43 -10.45
C ALA A 230 18.97 32.53 -11.09
N PRO A 231 18.71 32.43 -12.41
CA PRO A 231 17.84 33.37 -13.13
C PRO A 231 16.47 33.53 -12.45
N GLN A 232 15.90 34.75 -12.54
CA GLN A 232 14.60 35.03 -11.91
C GLN A 232 13.48 34.13 -12.48
N ALA A 233 13.53 33.81 -13.77
CA ALA A 233 12.60 32.89 -14.42
C ALA A 233 12.69 31.48 -13.81
N TYR A 234 13.90 30.96 -13.62
CA TYR A 234 14.13 29.66 -12.97
C TYR A 234 13.59 29.60 -11.53
N ARG A 235 13.82 30.66 -10.75
CA ARG A 235 13.29 30.75 -9.37
C ARG A 235 11.76 30.73 -9.31
N ARG A 236 11.11 31.42 -10.24
CA ARG A 236 9.64 31.40 -10.37
C ARG A 236 9.13 30.02 -10.78
N ALA A 237 9.79 29.38 -11.75
CA ALA A 237 9.48 28.01 -12.16
C ALA A 237 9.56 27.03 -10.98
N ALA A 238 10.62 27.07 -10.17
CA ALA A 238 10.75 26.21 -9.00
C ALA A 238 9.65 26.46 -7.95
N THR A 239 9.22 27.72 -7.79
CA THR A 239 8.11 28.06 -6.90
C THR A 239 6.80 27.46 -7.42
N CYS A 240 6.50 27.58 -8.71
CA CYS A 240 5.33 26.94 -9.34
C CYS A 240 5.40 25.41 -9.28
N PHE A 241 6.59 24.83 -9.47
CA PHE A 241 6.85 23.40 -9.35
C PHE A 241 6.50 22.89 -7.95
N SER A 242 6.94 23.59 -6.89
CA SER A 242 6.60 23.22 -5.51
C SER A 242 5.11 23.30 -5.20
N LYS A 243 4.38 24.21 -5.88
CA LYS A 243 2.93 24.36 -5.79
C LYS A 243 2.17 23.37 -6.70
N ARG A 244 2.88 22.47 -7.39
CA ARG A 244 2.32 21.52 -8.37
C ARG A 244 1.59 22.18 -9.55
N GLN A 245 1.97 23.41 -9.88
CA GLN A 245 1.41 24.15 -11.03
C GLN A 245 2.27 23.88 -12.26
N TRP A 246 2.09 22.70 -12.88
CA TRP A 246 3.01 22.19 -13.90
C TRP A 246 3.07 23.05 -15.17
N HIS A 247 1.93 23.50 -15.70
CA HIS A 247 1.90 24.37 -16.89
C HIS A 247 2.61 25.71 -16.67
N ALA A 248 2.31 26.40 -15.56
CA ALA A 248 2.95 27.67 -15.22
C ALA A 248 4.46 27.51 -14.95
N ALA A 249 4.87 26.39 -14.34
CA ALA A 249 6.28 26.06 -14.21
C ALA A 249 6.93 25.89 -15.59
N GLY A 250 6.28 25.19 -16.53
CA GLY A 250 6.76 24.99 -17.89
C GLY A 250 7.01 26.29 -18.64
N GLU A 251 6.07 27.23 -18.59
CA GLU A 251 6.23 28.56 -19.22
C GLU A 251 7.43 29.33 -18.66
N HIS A 252 7.61 29.29 -17.34
CA HIS A 252 8.74 29.96 -16.68
C HIS A 252 10.08 29.30 -17.01
N ILE A 253 10.15 27.97 -17.15
CA ILE A 253 11.36 27.28 -17.60
C ILE A 253 11.62 27.56 -19.08
N ALA A 254 10.61 27.56 -19.94
CA ALA A 254 10.76 27.93 -21.35
C ALA A 254 11.32 29.34 -21.50
N THR A 255 10.80 30.30 -20.73
CA THR A 255 11.34 31.67 -20.67
C THR A 255 12.79 31.70 -20.21
N CYS A 256 13.16 30.84 -19.25
CA CYS A 256 14.54 30.71 -18.78
C CYS A 256 15.46 30.17 -19.87
N LEU A 257 15.02 29.15 -20.61
CA LEU A 257 15.79 28.55 -21.72
C LEU A 257 15.93 29.47 -22.92
N VAL A 258 14.99 30.38 -23.17
CA VAL A 258 15.16 31.42 -24.20
C VAL A 258 16.29 32.38 -23.82
N GLN A 259 16.41 32.73 -22.54
CA GLN A 259 17.43 33.65 -22.05
C GLN A 259 18.79 32.97 -21.84
N PHE A 260 18.76 31.70 -21.44
CA PHE A 260 19.93 30.87 -21.13
C PHE A 260 19.75 29.51 -21.79
N PRO A 261 20.00 29.41 -23.11
CA PRO A 261 19.74 28.18 -23.87
C PRO A 261 20.56 27.01 -23.36
N ASP A 262 21.77 27.25 -22.86
CA ASP A 262 22.70 26.19 -22.42
C ASP A 262 22.62 25.85 -20.92
N ASP A 263 21.60 26.35 -20.22
CA ASP A 263 21.42 26.06 -18.79
C ASP A 263 20.91 24.62 -18.58
N LEU A 264 21.84 23.67 -18.42
CA LEU A 264 21.57 22.24 -18.23
C LEU A 264 20.54 21.96 -17.10
N PRO A 265 20.60 22.60 -15.92
CA PRO A 265 19.54 22.51 -14.90
C PRO A 265 18.14 22.86 -15.40
N ALA A 266 17.99 23.88 -16.25
CA ALA A 266 16.72 24.27 -16.83
C ALA A 266 16.24 23.25 -17.88
N ARG A 267 17.14 22.71 -18.70
CA ARG A 267 16.82 21.66 -19.68
C ARG A 267 16.35 20.37 -19.00
N LEU A 268 17.06 19.93 -17.94
CA LEU A 268 16.67 18.77 -17.15
C LEU A 268 15.32 18.96 -16.43
N ALA A 269 15.09 20.16 -15.88
CA ALA A 269 13.82 20.47 -15.24
C ALA A 269 12.65 20.53 -16.24
N MET A 270 12.89 20.92 -17.49
CA MET A 270 11.90 20.87 -18.57
C MET A 270 11.49 19.42 -18.88
N ILE A 271 12.44 18.48 -18.97
CA ILE A 271 12.14 17.06 -19.21
C ILE A 271 11.25 16.49 -18.10
N GLU A 272 11.58 16.75 -16.83
CA GLU A 272 10.73 16.32 -15.71
C GLU A 272 9.34 16.96 -15.76
N LEU A 273 9.24 18.24 -16.09
CA LEU A 273 7.95 18.92 -16.22
C LEU A 273 7.08 18.30 -17.32
N LYS A 274 7.66 18.00 -18.49
CA LYS A 274 6.94 17.35 -19.59
C LYS A 274 6.43 15.96 -19.19
N MET A 275 7.26 15.16 -18.51
CA MET A 275 6.81 13.89 -17.91
C MET A 275 5.68 14.05 -16.89
N ARG A 276 5.64 15.16 -16.13
CA ARG A 276 4.57 15.45 -15.15
C ARG A 276 3.27 15.93 -15.81
N MET A 277 3.36 16.46 -17.03
CA MET A 277 2.23 16.88 -17.85
C MET A 277 1.75 15.78 -18.81
N ASP A 278 2.25 14.55 -18.65
CA ASP A 278 2.00 13.40 -19.55
C ASP A 278 2.42 13.65 -21.02
N ASP A 279 3.27 14.65 -21.29
CA ASP A 279 3.88 14.93 -22.59
C ASP A 279 5.18 14.12 -22.75
N TYR A 280 5.03 12.81 -22.95
CA TYR A 280 6.17 11.89 -23.05
C TYR A 280 7.00 12.09 -24.31
N ASP A 281 6.36 12.34 -25.46
CA ASP A 281 7.06 12.56 -26.73
C ASP A 281 7.86 13.88 -26.68
N GLY A 282 7.30 14.91 -26.02
CA GLY A 282 8.02 16.15 -25.76
C GLY A 282 9.19 15.98 -24.79
N ALA A 283 9.08 15.06 -23.81
CA ALA A 283 10.16 14.73 -22.89
C ALA A 283 11.30 13.98 -23.58
N GLU A 284 11.00 13.03 -24.47
CA GLU A 284 12.00 12.33 -25.29
C GLU A 284 12.73 13.31 -26.22
N SER A 285 11.99 14.23 -26.85
CA SER A 285 12.58 15.26 -27.71
C SER A 285 13.55 16.16 -26.94
N ALA A 286 13.15 16.62 -25.74
CA ALA A 286 14.00 17.45 -24.90
C ALA A 286 15.22 16.69 -24.34
N LEU A 287 15.12 15.37 -24.12
CA LEU A 287 16.27 14.54 -23.76
C LEU A 287 17.25 14.39 -24.93
N ALA A 288 16.75 14.21 -26.14
CA ALA A 288 17.57 14.09 -27.36
C ALA A 288 18.40 15.35 -27.61
N GLU A 289 17.89 16.54 -27.27
CA GLU A 289 18.61 17.82 -27.38
C GLU A 289 19.83 17.91 -26.44
N ILE A 290 19.81 17.21 -25.30
CA ILE A 290 20.88 17.26 -24.28
C ILE A 290 21.67 15.97 -24.14
N GLN A 291 21.39 14.96 -24.94
CA GLN A 291 21.99 13.63 -24.79
C GLN A 291 23.53 13.65 -24.88
N ASN A 292 24.09 14.59 -25.64
CA ASN A 292 25.54 14.75 -25.80
C ASN A 292 26.19 15.45 -24.59
N ASP A 293 25.40 16.16 -23.77
CA ASP A 293 25.86 16.91 -22.61
C ASP A 293 25.78 16.06 -21.32
N LEU A 294 25.21 14.85 -21.40
CA LEU A 294 24.98 13.95 -20.28
C LEU A 294 25.92 12.74 -20.31
N ASP A 295 26.26 12.23 -19.13
CA ASP A 295 26.89 10.91 -19.02
C ASP A 295 25.88 9.80 -19.38
N VAL A 296 26.42 8.67 -19.85
CA VAL A 296 25.62 7.53 -20.35
C VAL A 296 24.65 7.01 -19.29
N ASP A 297 25.06 6.98 -18.02
CA ASP A 297 24.24 6.47 -16.92
C ASP A 297 23.05 7.41 -16.64
N THR A 298 23.28 8.72 -16.60
CA THR A 298 22.22 9.72 -16.44
C THR A 298 21.24 9.72 -17.61
N LEU A 299 21.74 9.60 -18.84
CA LEU A 299 20.91 9.51 -20.04
C LEU A 299 19.98 8.29 -19.99
N GLN A 300 20.54 7.11 -19.70
CA GLN A 300 19.77 5.87 -19.58
C GLN A 300 18.74 5.95 -18.46
N SER A 301 19.09 6.54 -17.31
CA SER A 301 18.18 6.75 -16.18
C SER A 301 16.96 7.59 -16.58
N ILE A 302 17.16 8.73 -17.26
CA ILE A 302 16.06 9.61 -17.67
C ILE A 302 15.20 8.95 -18.75
N GLN A 303 15.82 8.30 -19.74
CA GLN A 303 15.10 7.58 -20.79
C GLN A 303 14.22 6.48 -20.21
N HIS A 304 14.74 5.76 -19.20
CA HIS A 304 14.01 4.75 -18.49
C HIS A 304 12.81 5.33 -17.72
N ASP A 305 12.99 6.46 -17.02
CA ASP A 305 11.91 7.17 -16.32
C ASP A 305 10.77 7.57 -17.26
N ILE A 306 11.08 8.07 -18.46
CA ILE A 306 10.08 8.41 -19.47
C ILE A 306 9.27 7.17 -19.87
N VAL A 307 9.93 6.05 -20.17
CA VAL A 307 9.28 4.80 -20.60
C VAL A 307 8.36 4.24 -19.52
N ILE A 308 8.80 4.22 -18.26
CA ILE A 308 7.97 3.75 -17.14
C ILE A 308 6.72 4.62 -17.01
N ARG A 309 6.91 5.95 -16.91
CA ARG A 309 5.79 6.86 -16.67
C ARG A 309 4.79 6.81 -17.83
N ARG A 310 5.28 6.74 -19.07
CA ARG A 310 4.46 6.51 -20.27
C ARG A 310 3.67 5.21 -20.16
N ARG A 311 4.31 4.10 -19.80
CA ARG A 311 3.65 2.80 -19.64
C ARG A 311 2.59 2.83 -18.53
N ILE A 312 2.88 3.48 -17.40
CA ILE A 312 1.94 3.66 -16.30
C ILE A 312 0.74 4.52 -16.75
N ALA A 313 0.99 5.62 -17.46
CA ALA A 313 -0.06 6.51 -17.96
C ALA A 313 -0.95 5.80 -18.99
N LEU A 314 -0.37 5.08 -19.96
CA LEU A 314 -1.12 4.28 -20.94
C LEU A 314 -1.96 3.19 -20.26
N ARG A 315 -1.42 2.50 -19.25
CA ARG A 315 -2.18 1.51 -18.49
C ARG A 315 -3.30 2.15 -17.67
N LYS A 316 -3.10 3.35 -17.12
CA LYS A 316 -4.17 4.10 -16.44
C LYS A 316 -5.29 4.48 -17.42
N SER A 317 -4.97 4.88 -18.65
CA SER A 317 -5.99 5.17 -19.66
C SER A 317 -6.72 3.91 -20.14
N ASP A 318 -6.00 2.79 -20.30
CA ASP A 318 -6.57 1.53 -20.80
C ASP A 318 -7.47 0.84 -19.77
N THR A 319 -7.12 0.90 -18.48
CA THR A 319 -7.97 0.39 -17.38
C THR A 319 -9.27 1.21 -17.27
N PHE A 320 -9.29 2.42 -17.84
CA PHE A 320 -10.43 3.34 -17.92
C PHE A 320 -11.15 3.31 -19.27
N SER A 321 -10.86 2.35 -20.15
CA SER A 321 -11.84 1.93 -21.13
C SER A 321 -12.75 0.91 -20.43
N PRO A 322 -13.90 1.31 -19.82
CA PRO A 322 -14.96 0.32 -19.71
C PRO A 322 -15.15 -0.14 -21.13
N ARG A 323 -15.02 -1.44 -21.41
CA ARG A 323 -15.34 -2.02 -22.72
C ARG A 323 -16.56 -1.28 -23.23
N ALA A 324 -16.30 -0.36 -24.17
CA ALA A 324 -17.30 0.54 -24.67
C ALA A 324 -18.19 -0.42 -25.44
N ARG A 325 -19.37 -0.65 -24.85
CA ARG A 325 -20.58 -1.16 -25.48
C ARG A 325 -20.32 -1.94 -26.75
N ASP A 326 -20.35 -3.26 -26.62
CA ASP A 326 -21.12 -4.11 -27.52
C ASP A 326 -21.83 -5.17 -26.66
#